data_AF-A0A955A000-F1
#
_entry.id   AF-A0A955A000-F1
#
_cell.length_a   1.000
_cell.length_b   1.000
_cell.length_c   1.000
_cell.angle_alpha   90.00
_cell.angle_beta   90.00
_cell.angle_gamma   90.00
#
_symmetry.space_group_name_H-M   'P 1'
#
loop_
_entity.id
_entity.type
_entity.pdbx_description
1 polymer ?
#
loop_
_entity_poly.entity_id
_entity_poly.type
_entity_poly.pdbx_seq_one_letter_code
_entity_poly.pdbx_strand_id
1 'polypeptide(L)'
;MAAARNTPDTSPEARAQLLEAQDRFIASWGRMGSVWGISRTMAEVHALLYITGQPMCTDEIMERLGVSRGNVSMSVRSLLEWGVIEKVRHAGDRKEYFQAEQDVWSMLRAIARERIKREVDPLLDALDEIGELAPQVEAKSQEEIRALHKRLDEIRDGFGLITTLAHKFAGPRGAGLQTAARLLAKAPVGRKRTHERTRKGDAS
;
A
#
# COMPACT_ATOMS: atom_id res chain seq x y z
N MET A 1 37.03 3.47 -30.86
CA MET A 1 36.90 4.44 -29.74
C MET A 1 35.51 5.06 -29.82
N ALA A 2 34.58 4.59 -28.99
CA ALA A 2 33.22 5.13 -28.92
C ALA A 2 33.12 6.04 -27.69
N ALA A 3 32.61 7.24 -27.91
CA ALA A 3 32.56 8.35 -26.98
C ALA A 3 31.94 7.99 -25.63
N ALA A 4 32.62 8.40 -24.56
CA ALA A 4 32.09 8.47 -23.22
C ALA A 4 30.77 9.26 -23.24
N ARG A 5 29.67 8.60 -22.89
CA ARG A 5 28.40 9.28 -22.62
C ARG A 5 28.57 10.08 -21.34
N ASN A 6 28.73 11.39 -21.47
CA ASN A 6 28.63 12.35 -20.37
C ASN A 6 27.26 12.19 -19.70
N THR A 7 27.23 11.66 -18.49
CA THR A 7 26.14 11.91 -17.55
C THR A 7 26.06 13.41 -17.28
N PRO A 8 24.87 14.05 -17.34
CA PRO A 8 24.77 15.47 -17.01
C PRO A 8 25.16 15.66 -15.55
N ASP A 9 26.22 16.44 -15.31
CA ASP A 9 26.61 16.90 -13.99
C ASP A 9 25.43 17.67 -13.40
N THR A 10 24.74 17.06 -12.44
CA THR A 10 23.56 17.65 -11.83
C THR A 10 24.06 18.66 -10.81
N SER A 11 23.77 19.95 -10.99
CA SER A 11 24.28 20.99 -10.10
C SER A 11 23.98 20.65 -8.62
N PRO A 12 24.84 21.06 -7.66
CA PRO A 12 24.60 20.84 -6.24
C PRO A 12 23.19 21.27 -5.79
N GLU A 13 22.67 22.36 -6.37
CA GLU A 13 21.32 22.85 -6.14
C GLU A 13 20.23 21.88 -6.63
N ALA A 14 20.37 21.35 -7.85
CA ALA A 14 19.41 20.39 -8.41
C ALA A 14 19.40 19.08 -7.59
N ARG A 15 20.56 18.65 -7.08
CA ARG A 15 20.65 17.49 -6.17
C ARG A 15 19.96 17.75 -4.83
N ALA A 16 20.13 18.94 -4.25
CA ALA A 16 19.46 19.33 -3.01
C ALA A 16 17.94 19.37 -3.18
N GLN A 17 17.45 19.95 -4.29
CA GLN A 17 16.02 19.99 -4.61
C GLN A 17 15.41 18.60 -4.80
N LEU A 18 16.13 17.68 -5.44
CA LEU A 18 15.69 16.29 -5.59
C LEU A 18 15.56 15.60 -4.23
N LEU A 19 16.55 15.74 -3.35
CA LEU A 19 16.51 15.18 -2.00
C LEU A 19 15.34 15.73 -1.20
N GLU A 20 15.10 17.05 -1.25
CA GLU A 20 13.96 17.69 -0.60
C GLU A 20 12.63 17.12 -1.12
N ALA A 21 12.49 16.94 -2.43
CA ALA A 21 11.28 16.35 -3.02
C ALA A 21 11.05 14.91 -2.53
N GLN A 22 12.11 14.10 -2.45
CA GLN A 22 12.05 12.74 -1.91
C GLN A 22 11.66 12.74 -0.43
N ASP A 23 12.22 13.62 0.38
CA ASP A 23 11.92 13.72 1.82
C ASP A 23 10.46 14.10 2.05
N ARG A 24 9.93 15.03 1.27
CA ARG A 24 8.52 15.43 1.33
C ARG A 24 7.61 14.28 0.93
N PHE A 25 7.99 13.47 -0.06
CA PHE A 25 7.25 12.26 -0.43
C PHE A 25 7.28 11.24 0.70
N ILE A 26 8.46 10.90 1.23
CA ILE A 26 8.66 9.93 2.31
C ILE A 26 7.83 10.33 3.54
N ALA A 27 7.90 11.59 3.96
CA ALA A 27 7.13 12.07 5.11
C ALA A 27 5.62 12.01 4.88
N SER A 28 5.15 12.32 3.66
CA SER A 28 3.73 12.29 3.33
C SER A 28 3.19 10.87 3.26
N TRP A 29 3.96 9.96 2.66
CA TRP A 29 3.64 8.54 2.62
C TRP A 29 3.69 7.91 4.01
N GLY A 30 4.67 8.29 4.84
CA GLY A 30 4.80 7.87 6.23
C GLY A 30 3.58 8.21 7.07
N ARG A 31 3.04 9.44 6.93
CA ARG A 31 1.80 9.85 7.61
C ARG A 31 0.57 9.06 7.16
N MET A 32 0.55 8.60 5.91
CA MET A 32 -0.54 7.76 5.40
C MET A 32 -0.53 6.34 5.98
N GLY A 33 0.64 5.84 6.41
CA GLY A 33 0.80 4.46 6.90
C GLY A 33 -0.21 4.04 7.97
N SER A 34 -0.51 4.90 8.94
CA SER A 34 -1.47 4.59 10.01
C SER A 34 -2.90 4.41 9.50
N VAL A 35 -3.32 5.18 8.48
CA VAL A 35 -4.63 5.04 7.83
C VAL A 35 -4.75 3.66 7.17
N TRP A 36 -3.63 3.07 6.78
CA TRP A 36 -3.57 1.76 6.12
C TRP A 36 -3.24 0.63 7.10
N GLY A 37 -3.20 0.92 8.41
CA GLY A 37 -2.95 -0.06 9.46
C GLY A 37 -1.49 -0.53 9.56
N ILE A 38 -0.53 0.20 9.00
CA ILE A 38 0.91 -0.09 9.09
C ILE A 38 1.65 0.96 9.93
N SER A 39 2.81 0.59 10.45
CA SER A 39 3.65 1.55 11.19
C SER A 39 4.19 2.63 10.26
N ARG A 40 4.38 3.84 10.82
CA ARG A 40 4.97 4.96 10.08
C ARG A 40 6.33 4.61 9.48
N THR A 41 7.20 3.94 10.23
CA THR A 41 8.52 3.54 9.74
C THR A 41 8.45 2.53 8.60
N MET A 42 7.52 1.57 8.66
CA MET A 42 7.32 0.64 7.54
C MET A 42 6.93 1.37 6.26
N ALA A 43 6.02 2.34 6.37
CA ALA A 43 5.64 3.18 5.25
C ALA A 43 6.82 4.03 4.73
N GLU A 44 7.60 4.65 5.60
CA GLU A 44 8.76 5.47 5.22
C GLU A 44 9.87 4.65 4.54
N VAL A 45 10.15 3.43 5.02
CA VAL A 45 11.09 2.49 4.37
C VAL A 45 10.64 2.14 2.97
N HIS A 46 9.38 1.76 2.79
CA HIS A 46 8.83 1.50 1.46
C HIS A 46 8.92 2.74 0.56
N ALA A 47 8.51 3.91 1.07
CA ALA A 47 8.53 5.15 0.31
C ALA A 47 9.91 5.51 -0.19
N LEU A 48 10.93 5.34 0.66
CA LEU A 48 12.33 5.57 0.31
C LEU A 48 12.78 4.67 -0.84
N LEU A 49 12.58 3.36 -0.70
CA LEU A 49 12.95 2.38 -1.73
C LEU A 49 12.20 2.62 -3.04
N TYR A 50 10.92 3.01 -2.96
CA TYR A 50 10.09 3.30 -4.11
C TYR A 50 10.55 4.56 -4.86
N ILE A 51 10.66 5.70 -4.16
CA ILE A 51 10.91 7.00 -4.81
C ILE A 51 12.33 7.15 -5.33
N THR A 52 13.29 6.46 -4.72
CA THR A 52 14.68 6.44 -5.19
C THR A 52 14.88 5.44 -6.32
N GLY A 53 14.06 4.38 -6.37
CA GLY A 53 14.13 3.33 -7.38
C GLY A 53 15.43 2.52 -7.36
N GLN A 54 16.23 2.62 -6.29
CA GLN A 54 17.52 1.95 -6.15
C GLN A 54 17.46 0.93 -5.01
N PRO A 55 18.09 -0.26 -5.16
CA PRO A 55 18.27 -1.18 -4.06
C PRO A 55 19.09 -0.55 -2.94
N MET A 56 18.67 -0.71 -1.69
CA MET A 56 19.41 -0.23 -0.52
C MET A 56 19.57 -1.33 0.52
N CYS A 57 20.72 -1.36 1.19
CA CYS A 57 20.94 -2.21 2.35
C CYS A 57 20.42 -1.56 3.64
N THR A 58 20.34 -2.34 4.72
CA THR A 58 19.87 -1.89 6.03
C THR A 58 20.59 -0.63 6.51
N ASP A 59 21.91 -0.53 6.31
CA ASP A 59 22.70 0.60 6.81
C ASP A 59 22.32 1.90 6.09
N GLU A 60 22.14 1.85 4.76
CA GLU A 60 21.74 3.00 3.94
C GLU A 60 20.33 3.47 4.30
N ILE A 61 19.41 2.54 4.55
CA ILE A 61 18.04 2.87 4.98
C ILE A 61 18.06 3.56 6.36
N MET A 62 18.85 3.06 7.31
CA MET A 62 19.00 3.68 8.63
C MET A 62 19.53 5.10 8.51
N GLU A 63 20.60 5.29 7.74
CA GLU A 63 21.22 6.60 7.52
C GLU A 63 20.24 7.58 6.89
N ARG A 64 19.52 7.14 5.85
CA ARG A 64 18.64 8.01 5.08
C ARG A 64 17.37 8.42 5.80
N LEU A 65 16.87 7.59 6.72
CA LEU A 65 15.63 7.84 7.47
C LEU A 65 15.85 8.24 8.94
N GLY A 66 17.07 8.10 9.47
CA GLY A 66 17.37 8.38 10.88
C GLY A 66 16.65 7.42 11.84
N VAL A 67 16.46 6.16 11.46
CA VAL A 67 15.75 5.15 12.24
C VAL A 67 16.68 4.03 12.73
N SER A 68 16.29 3.37 13.82
CA SER A 68 17.09 2.29 14.40
C SER A 68 17.13 1.04 13.51
N ARG A 69 18.19 0.24 13.66
CA ARG A 69 18.34 -1.07 12.98
C ARG A 69 17.16 -2.01 13.26
N GLY A 70 16.66 -2.02 14.50
CA GLY A 70 15.50 -2.83 14.88
C GLY A 70 14.25 -2.43 14.10
N ASN A 71 14.00 -1.12 13.95
CA ASN A 71 12.88 -0.61 13.17
C ASN A 71 13.01 -0.94 11.68
N VAL A 72 14.20 -0.82 11.10
CA VAL A 72 14.43 -1.22 9.69
C VAL A 72 14.21 -2.71 9.52
N SER A 73 14.76 -3.55 10.40
CA SER A 73 14.64 -5.01 10.32
C SER A 73 13.18 -5.48 10.38
N MET A 74 12.39 -4.94 11.32
CA MET A 74 10.96 -5.24 11.40
C MET A 74 10.21 -4.76 10.16
N SER A 75 10.47 -3.52 9.72
CA SER A 75 9.81 -2.93 8.56
C SER A 75 10.09 -3.72 7.28
N VAL A 76 11.36 -4.04 7.01
CA VAL A 76 11.78 -4.82 5.84
C VAL A 76 11.17 -6.22 5.87
N ARG A 77 11.16 -6.90 7.03
CA ARG A 77 10.51 -8.21 7.14
C ARG A 77 9.04 -8.15 6.76
N SER A 78 8.29 -7.20 7.34
CA SER A 78 6.86 -7.05 7.02
C SER A 78 6.65 -6.66 5.54
N LEU A 79 7.48 -5.78 4.98
CA LEU A 79 7.37 -5.41 3.56
C LEU A 79 7.67 -6.58 2.62
N LEU A 80 8.60 -7.47 2.99
CA LEU A 80 8.87 -8.71 2.26
C LEU A 80 7.70 -9.69 2.37
N GLU A 81 7.11 -9.85 3.56
CA GLU A 81 5.91 -10.67 3.77
C GLU A 81 4.73 -10.17 2.92
N TRP A 82 4.57 -8.84 2.84
CA TRP A 82 3.54 -8.20 2.02
C TRP A 82 3.84 -8.31 0.51
N GLY A 83 5.08 -8.64 0.14
CA GLY A 83 5.51 -8.75 -1.26
C GLY A 83 5.56 -7.41 -2.00
N VAL A 84 5.75 -6.30 -1.28
CA VAL A 84 5.90 -4.95 -1.87
C VAL A 84 7.37 -4.53 -2.02
N ILE A 85 8.28 -5.32 -1.46
CA ILE A 85 9.71 -5.24 -1.71
C ILE A 85 10.27 -6.65 -1.95
N GLU A 86 11.45 -6.74 -2.55
CA GLU A 86 12.19 -7.99 -2.74
C GLU A 86 13.65 -7.86 -2.29
N LYS A 87 14.29 -9.02 -2.07
CA LYS A 87 15.72 -9.10 -1.78
C LYS A 87 16.52 -9.19 -3.07
N VAL A 88 17.50 -8.31 -3.21
CA VAL A 88 18.45 -8.29 -4.32
C VAL A 88 19.86 -8.60 -3.80
N ARG A 89 20.64 -9.34 -4.58
CA ARG A 89 22.04 -9.65 -4.26
C ARG A 89 22.95 -8.90 -5.23
N HIS A 90 23.97 -8.23 -4.70
CA HIS A 90 25.06 -7.69 -5.49
C HIS A 90 26.24 -8.65 -5.45
N ALA A 91 26.80 -8.95 -6.63
CA ALA A 91 27.93 -9.87 -6.74
C ALA A 91 29.14 -9.32 -5.98
N GLY A 92 29.75 -10.16 -5.13
CA GLY A 92 30.91 -9.76 -4.33
C GLY A 92 30.58 -9.00 -3.04
N ASP A 93 29.31 -8.65 -2.79
CA ASP A 93 28.87 -8.10 -1.51
C ASP A 93 28.19 -9.19 -0.66
N ARG A 94 28.42 -9.12 0.66
CA ARG A 94 27.77 -9.99 1.66
C ARG A 94 26.51 -9.36 2.25
N LYS A 95 26.25 -8.07 1.99
CA LYS A 95 25.05 -7.38 2.46
C LYS A 95 23.81 -7.82 1.67
N GLU A 96 22.67 -7.85 2.35
CA GLU A 96 21.37 -7.96 1.70
C GLU A 96 20.89 -6.57 1.28
N TYR A 97 20.43 -6.45 0.04
CA TYR A 97 19.83 -5.24 -0.51
C TYR A 97 18.33 -5.47 -0.73
N PHE A 98 17.57 -4.40 -0.60
CA PHE A 98 16.11 -4.43 -0.73
C PHE A 98 15.67 -3.46 -1.81
N GLN A 99 14.75 -3.89 -2.66
CA GLN A 99 14.20 -3.08 -3.75
C GLN A 99 12.69 -3.09 -3.69
N ALA A 100 12.05 -1.93 -3.90
CA ALA A 100 10.60 -1.83 -3.93
C ALA A 100 10.01 -2.17 -5.30
N GLU A 101 8.83 -2.77 -5.30
CA GLU A 101 7.98 -2.92 -6.48
C GLU A 101 7.68 -1.55 -7.10
N GLN A 102 7.98 -1.39 -8.38
CA GLN A 102 7.84 -0.11 -9.10
C GLN A 102 6.49 0.01 -9.82
N ASP A 103 5.82 -1.10 -10.14
CA ASP A 103 4.44 -1.08 -10.62
C ASP A 103 3.48 -0.77 -9.47
N VAL A 104 2.95 0.46 -9.47
CA VAL A 104 1.95 0.93 -8.48
C VAL A 104 0.78 -0.04 -8.36
N TRP A 105 0.37 -0.65 -9.48
CA TRP A 105 -0.75 -1.57 -9.45
C TRP A 105 -0.39 -2.90 -8.80
N SER A 106 0.80 -3.44 -9.01
CA SER A 106 1.32 -4.62 -8.29
C SER A 106 1.39 -4.33 -6.80
N MET A 107 1.93 -3.18 -6.42
CA MET A 107 2.00 -2.74 -5.02
C MET A 107 0.59 -2.70 -4.39
N LEU A 108 -0.38 -2.04 -5.02
CA LEU A 108 -1.75 -1.94 -4.49
C LEU A 108 -2.45 -3.31 -4.41
N ARG A 109 -2.22 -4.20 -5.38
CA ARG A 109 -2.73 -5.58 -5.34
C ARG A 109 -2.13 -6.37 -4.18
N ALA A 110 -0.83 -6.24 -3.96
CA ALA A 110 -0.12 -6.91 -2.87
C ALA A 110 -0.66 -6.46 -1.51
N ILE A 111 -0.81 -5.15 -1.31
CA ILE A 111 -1.40 -4.55 -0.11
C ILE A 111 -2.84 -5.04 0.12
N ALA A 112 -3.70 -5.00 -0.89
CA ALA A 112 -5.09 -5.42 -0.76
C ALA A 112 -5.20 -6.91 -0.38
N ARG A 113 -4.38 -7.76 -0.99
CA ARG A 113 -4.34 -9.20 -0.70
C ARG A 113 -3.96 -9.47 0.75
N GLU A 114 -2.88 -8.83 1.22
CA GLU A 114 -2.41 -9.04 2.59
C GLU A 114 -3.40 -8.49 3.62
N ARG A 115 -4.06 -7.36 3.32
CA ARG A 115 -5.07 -6.78 4.22
C ARG A 115 -6.27 -7.70 4.40
N ILE A 116 -6.75 -8.30 3.32
CA ILE A 116 -7.89 -9.23 3.37
C ILE A 116 -7.51 -10.47 4.17
N LYS A 117 -6.35 -11.03 3.87
CA LYS A 117 -5.83 -12.18 4.59
C LYS A 117 -5.70 -11.94 6.10
N ARG A 118 -5.25 -10.76 6.52
CA ARG A 118 -5.01 -10.46 7.94
C ARG A 118 -6.24 -10.04 8.71
N GLU A 119 -7.23 -9.43 8.06
CA GLU A 119 -8.34 -8.77 8.77
C GLU A 119 -9.70 -9.40 8.45
N VAL A 120 -9.89 -9.87 7.22
CA VAL A 120 -11.19 -10.41 6.77
C VAL A 120 -11.26 -11.90 7.02
N ASP A 121 -10.20 -12.66 6.69
CA ASP A 121 -10.20 -14.12 6.90
C ASP A 121 -10.46 -14.49 8.38
N PRO A 122 -9.78 -13.89 9.38
CA PRO A 122 -10.04 -14.22 10.79
C PRO A 122 -11.45 -13.82 11.27
N LEU A 123 -12.02 -12.76 10.68
CA LEU A 123 -13.39 -12.36 10.99
C LEU A 123 -14.39 -13.39 10.44
N LEU A 124 -14.18 -13.88 9.23
CA LEU A 124 -15.03 -14.92 8.63
C LEU A 124 -14.96 -16.21 9.45
N ASP A 125 -13.77 -16.63 9.87
CA ASP A 125 -13.58 -17.80 10.73
C ASP A 125 -14.34 -17.64 12.06
N ALA A 126 -14.23 -16.47 12.71
CA ALA A 126 -14.94 -16.19 13.96
C ALA A 126 -16.48 -16.18 13.80
N LEU A 127 -16.99 -15.68 12.67
CA LEU A 127 -18.42 -15.71 12.37
C LEU A 127 -18.94 -17.14 12.20
N ASP A 128 -18.14 -18.02 11.60
CA ASP A 128 -18.46 -19.44 11.46
C ASP A 128 -18.52 -20.14 12.83
N GLU A 129 -17.52 -19.93 13.68
CA GLU A 129 -17.50 -20.48 15.04
C GLU A 129 -18.72 -20.02 15.87
N ILE A 130 -19.09 -18.73 15.78
CA ILE A 130 -20.26 -18.20 16.49
C ILE A 130 -21.56 -18.82 15.96
N GLY A 131 -21.65 -19.06 14.65
CA GLY A 131 -22.80 -19.70 14.03
C GLY A 131 -23.03 -21.13 14.53
N GLU A 132 -21.95 -21.88 14.76
CA GLU A 132 -21.97 -23.25 15.27
C GLU A 132 -22.34 -23.34 16.76
N LEU A 133 -22.03 -22.31 17.55
CA LEU A 133 -22.35 -22.25 18.99
C LEU A 133 -23.83 -22.00 19.29
N ALA A 134 -24.66 -21.69 18.29
CA ALA A 134 -26.08 -21.41 18.49
C ALA A 134 -26.81 -22.67 19.00
N PRO A 135 -27.38 -22.66 20.23
CA PRO A 135 -27.96 -23.84 20.83
C PRO A 135 -29.26 -24.29 20.12
N GLN A 136 -29.62 -25.56 20.24
CA GLN A 136 -30.93 -26.06 19.78
C GLN A 136 -31.97 -25.78 20.87
N VAL A 137 -32.91 -24.84 20.65
CA VAL A 137 -33.82 -24.35 21.71
C VAL A 137 -35.27 -24.13 21.24
N GLU A 138 -36.18 -24.09 22.22
CA GLU A 138 -37.65 -23.94 22.18
C GLU A 138 -38.20 -22.77 21.35
N ALA A 139 -39.51 -22.80 21.03
CA ALA A 139 -40.14 -22.00 19.97
C ALA A 139 -39.91 -20.47 20.02
N LYS A 140 -39.86 -19.82 21.19
CA LYS A 140 -39.53 -18.38 21.28
C LYS A 140 -38.03 -18.11 21.06
N SER A 141 -37.18 -18.99 21.57
CA SER A 141 -35.74 -18.96 21.32
C SER A 141 -35.42 -19.27 19.85
N GLN A 142 -36.28 -20.02 19.14
CA GLN A 142 -36.10 -20.24 17.69
C GLN A 142 -36.18 -18.97 16.86
N GLU A 143 -37.06 -18.02 17.19
CA GLU A 143 -37.11 -16.74 16.45
C GLU A 143 -35.86 -15.90 16.70
N GLU A 144 -35.38 -15.86 17.94
CA GLU A 144 -34.15 -15.15 18.32
C GLU A 144 -32.90 -15.78 17.69
N ILE A 145 -32.81 -17.12 17.68
CA ILE A 145 -31.74 -17.88 17.03
C ILE A 145 -31.76 -17.66 15.51
N ARG A 146 -32.94 -17.73 14.87
CA ARG A 146 -33.06 -17.44 13.42
C ARG A 146 -32.64 -16.00 13.09
N ALA A 147 -33.03 -15.04 13.92
CA ALA A 147 -32.64 -13.64 13.73
C ALA A 147 -31.13 -13.44 13.90
N LEU A 148 -30.49 -14.14 14.84
CA LEU A 148 -29.04 -14.16 15.01
C LEU A 148 -28.35 -14.74 13.77
N HIS A 149 -28.73 -15.95 13.34
CA HIS A 149 -28.16 -16.59 12.15
C HIS A 149 -28.31 -15.71 10.92
N LYS A 150 -29.48 -15.11 10.70
CA LYS A 150 -29.69 -14.18 9.58
C LYS A 150 -28.71 -12.99 9.61
N ARG A 151 -28.47 -12.40 10.78
CA ARG A 151 -27.52 -11.27 10.91
C ARG A 151 -26.08 -11.70 10.67
N LEU A 152 -25.70 -12.89 11.15
CA LEU A 152 -24.37 -13.46 10.91
C LEU A 152 -24.16 -13.74 9.41
N ASP A 153 -25.15 -14.34 8.74
CA ASP A 153 -25.13 -14.59 7.30
C ASP A 153 -25.06 -13.28 6.50
N GLU A 154 -25.85 -12.27 6.85
CA GLU A 154 -25.82 -10.96 6.18
C GLU A 154 -24.45 -10.28 6.27
N ILE A 155 -23.79 -10.36 7.44
CA ILE A 155 -22.43 -9.83 7.62
C ILE A 155 -21.42 -10.68 6.82
N ARG A 156 -21.51 -12.00 6.93
CA ARG A 156 -20.64 -12.95 6.21
C ARG A 156 -20.70 -12.72 4.70
N ASP A 157 -21.90 -12.62 4.14
CA ASP A 157 -22.13 -12.37 2.73
C ASP A 157 -21.53 -11.04 2.28
N GLY A 158 -21.67 -10.00 3.11
CA GLY A 158 -21.05 -8.69 2.87
C GLY A 158 -19.53 -8.77 2.76
N PHE A 159 -18.88 -9.42 3.72
CA PHE A 159 -17.43 -9.63 3.68
C PHE A 159 -17.00 -10.60 2.56
N GLY A 160 -17.79 -11.64 2.27
CA GLY A 160 -17.58 -12.55 1.14
C GLY A 160 -17.63 -11.88 -0.23
N LEU A 161 -18.47 -10.85 -0.39
CA LEU A 161 -18.47 -10.02 -1.59
C LEU A 161 -17.16 -9.20 -1.71
N ILE A 162 -16.69 -8.63 -0.60
CA ILE A 162 -15.44 -7.87 -0.55
C ILE A 162 -14.25 -8.78 -0.91
N THR A 163 -14.16 -9.98 -0.34
CA THR A 163 -13.10 -10.94 -0.66
C THR A 163 -13.16 -11.36 -2.13
N THR A 164 -14.35 -11.63 -2.67
CA THR A 164 -14.54 -11.97 -4.08
C THR A 164 -14.10 -10.86 -5.02
N LEU A 165 -14.50 -9.62 -4.74
CA LEU A 165 -14.12 -8.45 -5.53
C LEU A 165 -12.61 -8.23 -5.48
N ALA A 166 -12.03 -8.36 -4.31
CA ALA A 166 -10.61 -8.18 -4.12
C ALA A 166 -9.77 -9.31 -4.70
N HIS A 167 -10.22 -10.57 -4.68
CA HIS A 167 -9.57 -11.66 -5.42
C HIS A 167 -9.60 -11.41 -6.92
N LYS A 168 -10.71 -10.88 -7.47
CA LYS A 168 -10.79 -10.46 -8.88
C LYS A 168 -9.87 -9.26 -9.18
N PHE A 169 -9.66 -8.38 -8.22
CA PHE A 169 -8.76 -7.23 -8.32
C PHE A 169 -7.27 -7.61 -8.20
N ALA A 170 -6.94 -8.46 -7.23
CA ALA A 170 -5.59 -8.90 -6.86
C ALA A 170 -5.13 -10.16 -7.62
N GLY A 171 -5.99 -10.71 -8.48
CA GLY A 171 -5.70 -11.88 -9.31
C GLY A 171 -4.58 -11.63 -10.33
N PRO A 172 -4.01 -12.71 -10.91
CA PRO A 172 -2.71 -12.69 -11.60
C PRO A 172 -2.59 -11.76 -12.81
N ARG A 173 -3.71 -11.26 -13.35
CA ARG A 173 -3.75 -10.41 -14.56
C ARG A 173 -4.21 -8.97 -14.31
N GLY A 174 -4.57 -8.60 -13.08
CA GLY A 174 -5.07 -7.24 -12.76
C GLY A 174 -6.33 -6.82 -13.55
N ALA A 175 -7.07 -7.77 -14.12
CA ALA A 175 -8.21 -7.50 -15.01
C ALA A 175 -9.37 -6.77 -14.29
N GLY A 176 -9.59 -7.05 -13.00
CA GLY A 176 -10.57 -6.33 -12.18
C GLY A 176 -10.22 -4.85 -12.01
N LEU A 177 -8.93 -4.53 -12.04
CA LEU A 177 -8.39 -3.19 -11.84
C LEU A 177 -8.55 -2.34 -13.11
N GLN A 178 -8.31 -2.92 -14.30
CA GLN A 178 -8.66 -2.29 -15.57
C GLN A 178 -10.17 -2.03 -15.71
N THR A 179 -10.99 -2.93 -15.16
CA THR A 179 -12.44 -2.80 -15.19
C THR A 179 -12.90 -1.67 -14.26
N ALA A 180 -12.42 -1.63 -13.02
CA ALA A 180 -12.69 -0.56 -12.07
C ALA A 180 -12.15 0.81 -12.56
N ALA A 181 -10.94 0.85 -13.10
CA ALA A 181 -10.36 2.06 -13.68
C ALA A 181 -11.16 2.57 -14.89
N ARG A 182 -11.68 1.69 -15.76
CA ARG A 182 -12.58 2.08 -16.85
C ARG A 182 -13.91 2.62 -16.36
N LEU A 183 -14.44 2.08 -15.26
CA LEU A 183 -15.68 2.59 -14.64
C LEU A 183 -15.45 3.97 -14.00
N LEU A 184 -14.33 4.15 -13.30
CA LEU A 184 -13.95 5.44 -12.69
C LEU A 184 -13.55 6.49 -13.73
N ALA A 185 -12.88 6.11 -14.82
CA ALA A 185 -12.55 7.02 -15.93
C ALA A 185 -13.78 7.51 -16.68
N LYS A 186 -14.90 6.78 -16.57
CA LYS A 186 -16.22 7.20 -17.08
C LYS A 186 -17.02 8.03 -16.05
N ALA A 187 -16.60 8.06 -14.79
CA ALA A 187 -17.16 8.96 -13.80
C ALA A 187 -16.51 10.35 -13.93
N PRO A 188 -17.26 11.45 -13.83
CA PRO A 188 -16.69 12.79 -13.92
C PRO A 188 -15.77 13.03 -12.72
N VAL A 189 -14.46 12.85 -12.92
CA VAL A 189 -13.45 13.21 -11.93
C VAL A 189 -13.34 14.73 -11.89
N GLY A 190 -13.96 15.33 -10.89
CA GLY A 190 -13.88 16.76 -10.62
C GLY A 190 -12.44 17.19 -10.34
N ARG A 191 -11.75 17.71 -11.36
CA ARG A 191 -10.58 18.57 -11.18
C ARG A 191 -11.04 20.01 -11.26
N LYS A 192 -11.01 20.73 -10.13
CA LYS A 192 -10.75 22.17 -10.16
C LYS A 192 -9.28 22.39 -9.83
N ARG A 193 -8.48 22.67 -10.86
CA ARG A 193 -7.28 23.49 -10.68
C ARG A 193 -7.76 24.93 -10.62
N THR A 194 -7.55 25.60 -9.51
CA THR A 194 -7.59 27.07 -9.46
C THR A 194 -6.28 27.52 -8.86
N HIS A 195 -5.36 27.91 -9.74
CA HIS A 195 -4.49 29.05 -9.52
C HIS A 195 -4.10 29.59 -10.89
N GLU A 196 -5.01 30.38 -11.46
CA GLU A 196 -4.70 31.26 -12.57
C GLU A 196 -4.65 32.70 -12.03
N ARG A 197 -3.42 33.22 -12.00
CA ARG A 197 -3.01 34.61 -12.19
C ARG A 197 -4.05 35.71 -11.90
N THR A 198 -3.86 36.42 -10.80
CA THR A 198 -4.17 37.86 -10.73
C THR A 198 -2.98 38.64 -11.32
N ARG A 199 -3.01 38.88 -12.63
CA ARG A 199 -2.28 39.97 -13.31
C ARG A 199 -3.12 40.45 -14.49
N LYS A 200 -3.89 41.53 -14.29
CA LYS A 200 -3.81 42.81 -15.02
C LYS A 200 -5.04 43.67 -14.73
N GLY A 201 -4.82 44.97 -14.53
CA GLY A 201 -5.87 45.98 -14.53
C GLY A 201 -5.37 47.32 -13.98
N ASP A 202 -4.39 47.92 -14.64
CA ASP A 202 -4.22 49.39 -14.61
C ASP A 202 -5.42 50.05 -15.30
N ALA A 203 -5.64 51.33 -14.97
CA ALA A 203 -6.52 52.34 -15.59
C ALA A 203 -7.86 52.62 -14.90
N SER A 204 -7.83 53.49 -13.88
CA SER A 204 -8.35 54.87 -13.98
C SER A 204 -7.76 55.74 -12.87
#